data_AF-A0A2C4QGQ1-F1
#
_entry.id   AF-A0A2C4QGQ1-F1
#
_cell.length_a   1.000
_cell.length_b   1.000
_cell.length_c   1.000
_cell.angle_alpha   90.00
_cell.angle_beta   90.00
_cell.angle_gamma   90.00
#
_symmetry.space_group_name_H-M   'P 1'
#
loop_
_entity.id
_entity.type
_entity.pdbx_description
1 polymer ?
#
loop_
_entity_poly.entity_id
_entity_poly.type
_entity_poly.pdbx_seq_one_letter_code
_entity_poly.pdbx_strand_id
1 'polypeptide(L)'
;MNIQTHIKMNRQMMILTSIRKLKFATRRHLMAIHDLGGIRNANRILKDLSSFVNSTVYKKEHVYYLNKNGRELFDDNEKVIPNSRLAHSLMRNEAWLYLFCPDDWQIEAPIRYKVNDQKKTIISDVKFRDDDGILNAVEIDRKQTMNINTEKMNRYGEFTVYYKNKYNGKVPIIHFFTLTAYRRKTLEQFAVKQGVYAKVYVVPEV
;
A
#
# COMPACT_ATOMS: atom_id res chain seq x y z
N MET A 1 25.93 -23.83 -13.31
CA MET A 1 24.58 -23.86 -12.70
C MET A 1 23.56 -24.06 -13.81
N ASN A 2 22.60 -24.97 -13.70
CA ASN A 2 21.65 -25.27 -14.79
C ASN A 2 20.59 -24.15 -14.92
N ILE A 3 20.08 -23.91 -16.14
CA ILE A 3 19.01 -22.93 -16.49
C ILE A 3 17.81 -23.06 -15.54
N GLN A 4 17.43 -24.28 -15.19
CA GLN A 4 16.29 -24.52 -14.29
C GLN A 4 16.54 -23.99 -12.86
N THR A 5 17.79 -24.04 -12.38
CA THR A 5 18.19 -23.45 -11.10
C THR A 5 18.12 -21.92 -11.17
N HIS A 6 18.56 -21.30 -12.28
CA HIS A 6 18.43 -19.86 -12.49
C HIS A 6 16.98 -19.39 -12.51
N ILE A 7 16.10 -20.09 -13.24
CA ILE A 7 14.66 -19.76 -13.29
C ILE A 7 14.05 -19.84 -11.89
N LYS A 8 14.39 -20.88 -11.11
CA LYS A 8 13.92 -21.02 -9.72
C LYS A 8 14.39 -19.85 -8.86
N MET A 9 15.67 -19.49 -8.92
CA MET A 9 16.23 -18.37 -8.15
C MET A 9 15.58 -17.04 -8.52
N ASN A 10 15.40 -16.76 -9.81
CA ASN A 10 14.74 -15.54 -10.28
C ASN A 10 13.32 -15.43 -9.75
N ARG A 11 12.55 -16.53 -9.79
CA ARG A 11 11.18 -16.56 -9.24
C ARG A 11 11.18 -16.30 -7.74
N GLN A 12 12.09 -16.93 -6.99
CA GLN A 12 12.21 -16.71 -5.55
C GLN A 12 12.55 -15.25 -5.24
N MET A 13 13.49 -14.65 -5.98
CA MET A 13 13.85 -13.25 -5.83
C MET A 13 12.65 -12.32 -6.09
N MET A 14 11.89 -12.56 -7.16
CA MET A 14 10.68 -11.78 -7.46
C MET A 14 9.66 -11.82 -6.31
N ILE A 15 9.42 -13.00 -5.72
CA ILE A 15 8.50 -13.15 -4.59
C ILE A 15 9.01 -12.38 -3.37
N LEU A 16 10.32 -12.48 -3.07
CA LEU A 16 10.95 -11.75 -1.96
C LEU A 16 10.86 -10.23 -2.18
N THR A 17 11.05 -9.74 -3.41
CA THR A 17 10.88 -8.32 -3.76
C THR A 17 9.45 -7.84 -3.50
N SER A 18 8.43 -8.62 -3.87
CA SER A 18 7.04 -8.28 -3.56
C SER A 18 6.76 -8.27 -2.05
N ILE A 19 7.27 -9.26 -1.31
CA ILE A 19 7.13 -9.28 0.16
C ILE A 19 7.81 -8.05 0.77
N ARG A 20 8.98 -7.64 0.27
CA ARG A 20 9.67 -6.43 0.70
C ARG A 20 8.84 -5.18 0.44
N LYS A 21 8.34 -5.01 -0.79
CA LYS A 21 7.52 -3.87 -1.22
C LYS A 21 6.27 -3.74 -0.35
N LEU A 22 5.57 -4.85 -0.11
CA LEU A 22 4.32 -4.89 0.64
C LEU A 22 4.53 -4.91 2.16
N LYS A 23 5.75 -5.20 2.63
CA LYS A 23 6.17 -5.41 4.03
C LYS A 23 5.53 -6.64 4.70
N PHE A 24 4.30 -6.98 4.32
CA PHE A 24 3.57 -8.19 4.67
C PHE A 24 2.80 -8.71 3.45
N ALA A 25 2.76 -10.01 3.22
CA ALA A 25 1.95 -10.57 2.15
C ALA A 25 1.25 -11.85 2.60
N THR A 26 -0.05 -11.97 2.35
CA THR A 26 -0.73 -13.24 2.51
C THR A 26 -0.34 -14.18 1.37
N ARG A 27 -0.57 -15.49 1.56
CA ARG A 27 -0.48 -16.44 0.45
C ARG A 27 -1.32 -15.98 -0.75
N ARG A 28 -2.52 -15.44 -0.52
CA ARG A 28 -3.42 -14.97 -1.59
C ARG A 28 -2.81 -13.79 -2.36
N HIS A 29 -2.20 -12.82 -1.68
CA HIS A 29 -1.45 -11.75 -2.35
C HIS A 29 -0.39 -12.33 -3.28
N LEU A 30 0.44 -13.23 -2.77
CA LEU A 30 1.56 -13.78 -3.55
C LEU A 30 1.09 -14.65 -4.72
N MET A 31 0.00 -15.40 -4.54
CA MET A 31 -0.66 -16.13 -5.63
C MET A 31 -1.17 -15.18 -6.73
N ALA A 32 -1.81 -14.07 -6.35
CA ALA A 32 -2.35 -13.09 -7.29
C ALA A 32 -1.26 -12.37 -8.10
N ILE A 33 -0.07 -12.16 -7.51
CA ILE A 33 1.03 -11.40 -8.14
C ILE A 33 1.95 -12.30 -8.99
N HIS A 34 2.21 -13.52 -8.54
CA HIS A 34 3.30 -14.36 -9.07
C HIS A 34 2.85 -15.66 -9.73
N ASP A 35 1.56 -15.79 -10.03
CA ASP A 35 0.93 -16.97 -10.62
C ASP A 35 1.47 -18.28 -9.99
N LEU A 36 1.28 -18.39 -8.67
CA LEU A 36 1.80 -19.54 -7.91
C LEU A 36 0.98 -20.82 -8.16
N GLY A 37 0.00 -20.80 -9.07
CA GLY A 37 -0.93 -21.89 -9.30
C GLY A 37 -1.78 -22.20 -8.07
N GLY A 38 -2.03 -23.47 -7.81
CA GLY A 38 -2.86 -23.92 -6.69
C GLY A 38 -2.19 -23.78 -5.31
N ILE A 39 -3.02 -23.83 -4.26
CA ILE A 39 -2.62 -23.67 -2.86
C ILE A 39 -1.44 -24.57 -2.46
N ARG A 40 -1.45 -25.84 -2.87
CA ARG A 40 -0.36 -26.79 -2.54
C ARG A 40 0.98 -26.34 -3.12
N ASN A 41 0.97 -25.88 -4.37
CA ASN A 41 2.19 -25.40 -5.04
C ASN A 41 2.68 -24.09 -4.40
N ALA A 42 1.77 -23.15 -4.11
CA ALA A 42 2.10 -21.93 -3.40
C ALA A 42 2.75 -22.23 -2.03
N ASN A 43 2.17 -23.13 -1.23
CA ASN A 43 2.74 -23.52 0.06
C ASN A 43 4.14 -24.14 -0.09
N ARG A 44 4.36 -24.98 -1.10
CA ARG A 44 5.67 -25.57 -1.39
C ARG A 44 6.70 -24.49 -1.73
N ILE A 45 6.37 -23.56 -2.63
CA ILE A 45 7.26 -22.45 -3.02
C ILE A 45 7.57 -21.55 -1.82
N LEU A 46 6.57 -21.24 -0.98
CA LEU A 46 6.76 -20.40 0.21
C LEU A 46 7.58 -21.11 1.29
N LYS A 47 7.48 -22.44 1.39
CA LYS A 47 8.35 -23.24 2.26
C LYS A 47 9.81 -23.17 1.81
N ASP A 48 10.06 -23.20 0.50
CA ASP A 48 11.42 -23.04 -0.06
C ASP A 48 12.04 -21.65 0.24
N LEU A 49 11.25 -20.65 0.66
CA LEU A 49 11.71 -19.31 1.03
C LEU A 49 11.99 -19.14 2.53
N SER A 50 11.80 -20.18 3.36
CA SER A 50 11.82 -20.07 4.83
C SER A 50 13.12 -19.52 5.42
N SER A 51 14.25 -19.62 4.70
CA SER A 51 15.52 -19.01 5.12
C SER A 51 15.48 -17.47 5.09
N PHE A 52 14.59 -16.87 4.31
CA PHE A 52 14.51 -15.43 4.07
C PHE A 52 13.22 -14.78 4.59
N VAL A 53 12.21 -15.58 4.93
CA VAL A 53 10.91 -15.10 5.41
C VAL A 53 10.55 -15.70 6.75
N ASN A 54 9.89 -14.91 7.58
CA ASN A 54 9.10 -15.40 8.69
C ASN A 54 7.62 -15.43 8.30
N SER A 55 6.82 -16.18 9.04
CA SER A 55 5.37 -16.18 8.87
C SER A 55 4.64 -16.07 10.21
N THR A 56 3.48 -15.45 10.18
CA THR A 56 2.51 -15.43 11.28
C THR A 56 1.13 -15.81 10.75
N VAL A 57 0.15 -16.00 11.63
CA VAL A 57 -1.23 -16.29 11.26
C VAL A 57 -2.11 -15.11 11.61
N TYR A 58 -2.86 -14.62 10.63
CA TYR A 58 -3.87 -13.58 10.81
C TYR A 58 -5.18 -14.08 10.22
N LYS A 59 -6.24 -14.17 11.04
CA LYS A 59 -7.58 -14.64 10.63
C LYS A 59 -7.55 -15.91 9.77
N LYS A 60 -6.77 -16.91 10.21
CA LYS A 60 -6.61 -18.23 9.56
C LYS A 60 -5.82 -18.20 8.24
N GLU A 61 -5.21 -17.08 7.87
CA GLU A 61 -4.27 -16.99 6.74
C GLU A 61 -2.83 -16.83 7.21
N HIS A 62 -1.90 -17.48 6.50
CA HIS A 62 -0.47 -17.22 6.68
C HIS A 62 -0.09 -15.88 6.06
N VAL A 63 0.60 -15.06 6.85
CA VAL A 63 1.17 -13.79 6.44
C VAL A 63 2.69 -13.86 6.52
N TYR A 64 3.34 -13.56 5.41
CA TYR A 64 4.79 -13.64 5.25
C TYR A 64 5.42 -12.25 5.27
N TYR A 65 6.60 -12.13 5.87
CA TYR A 65 7.41 -10.92 5.91
C TYR A 65 8.89 -11.29 5.94
N LEU A 66 9.76 -10.39 5.47
CA LEU A 66 11.20 -10.65 5.43
C LEU A 66 11.78 -10.79 6.85
N ASN A 67 12.54 -11.85 7.07
CA ASN A 67 13.36 -12.01 8.27
C ASN A 67 14.68 -11.21 8.12
N LYS A 68 15.62 -11.36 9.07
CA LYS A 68 16.91 -10.67 9.01
C LYS A 68 17.67 -10.97 7.72
N ASN A 69 17.86 -12.25 7.42
CA ASN A 69 18.56 -12.71 6.21
C ASN A 69 17.88 -12.16 4.95
N GLY A 70 16.55 -12.25 4.87
CA GLY A 70 15.78 -11.74 3.74
C GLY A 70 15.95 -10.25 3.48
N ARG A 71 16.09 -9.44 4.55
CA ARG A 71 16.36 -8.00 4.42
C ARG A 71 17.80 -7.71 3.98
N GLU A 72 18.76 -8.49 4.47
CA GLU A 72 20.17 -8.37 4.08
C GLU A 72 20.38 -8.59 2.57
N LEU A 73 19.57 -9.43 1.88
CA LEU A 73 19.64 -9.55 0.42
C LEU A 73 19.38 -8.24 -0.35
N PHE A 74 18.70 -7.27 0.28
CA PHE A 74 18.30 -6.02 -0.36
C PHE A 74 18.96 -4.79 0.27
N ASP A 75 19.97 -4.99 1.12
CA ASP A 75 20.56 -3.94 1.97
C ASP A 75 19.48 -3.15 2.74
N ASP A 76 18.39 -3.83 3.12
CA ASP A 76 17.21 -3.20 3.70
C ASP A 76 17.38 -2.99 5.21
N ASN A 77 17.78 -1.77 5.55
CA ASN A 77 17.96 -1.31 6.93
C ASN A 77 16.70 -0.66 7.53
N GLU A 78 15.53 -0.82 6.90
CA GLU A 78 14.29 -0.27 7.43
C GLU A 78 13.89 -0.90 8.77
N LYS A 79 13.17 -0.13 9.59
CA LYS A 79 12.62 -0.61 10.86
C LYS A 79 11.60 -1.71 10.60
N VAL A 80 11.72 -2.80 11.36
CA VAL A 80 10.74 -3.90 11.33
C VAL A 80 9.37 -3.36 11.72
N ILE A 81 8.36 -3.60 10.88
CA ILE A 81 7.00 -3.18 11.17
C ILE A 81 6.41 -4.11 12.25
N PRO A 82 5.89 -3.58 13.36
CA PRO A 82 5.33 -4.40 14.43
C PRO A 82 4.02 -5.06 14.00
N ASN A 83 3.74 -6.23 14.57
CA ASN A 83 2.50 -6.99 14.31
C ASN A 83 1.22 -6.19 14.64
N SER A 84 1.29 -5.19 15.52
CA SER A 84 0.15 -4.29 15.78
C SER A 84 -0.31 -3.52 14.55
N ARG A 85 0.58 -3.28 13.57
CA ARG A 85 0.28 -2.65 12.28
C ARG A 85 -0.05 -3.67 11.18
N LEU A 86 -0.05 -4.97 11.48
CA LEU A 86 -0.27 -6.04 10.50
C LEU A 86 -1.56 -5.84 9.71
N ALA A 87 -2.67 -5.68 10.43
CA ALA A 87 -3.97 -5.60 9.79
C ALA A 87 -4.17 -4.31 8.98
N HIS A 88 -3.52 -3.20 9.39
CA HIS A 88 -3.48 -1.96 8.60
C HIS A 88 -2.66 -2.15 7.32
N SER A 89 -1.50 -2.79 7.45
CA SER A 89 -0.62 -3.10 6.32
C SER A 89 -1.28 -4.06 5.34
N LEU A 90 -2.03 -5.06 5.81
CA LEU A 90 -2.77 -5.98 4.95
C LEU A 90 -3.82 -5.25 4.13
N MET A 91 -4.62 -4.37 4.75
CA MET A 91 -5.61 -3.57 4.00
C MET A 91 -4.95 -2.59 3.02
N ARG A 92 -3.78 -2.03 3.35
CA ARG A 92 -2.97 -1.27 2.39
C ARG A 92 -2.56 -2.13 1.19
N ASN A 93 -2.25 -3.39 1.42
CA ASN A 93 -1.81 -4.30 0.36
C ASN A 93 -3.01 -4.82 -0.46
N GLU A 94 -4.21 -4.91 0.12
CA GLU A 94 -5.46 -5.03 -0.65
C GLU A 94 -5.67 -3.83 -1.56
N ALA A 95 -5.44 -2.61 -1.05
CA ALA A 95 -5.55 -1.39 -1.84
C ALA A 95 -4.56 -1.39 -3.02
N TRP A 96 -3.34 -1.90 -2.81
CA TRP A 96 -2.37 -2.05 -3.89
C TRP A 96 -2.86 -2.99 -4.99
N LEU A 97 -3.41 -4.16 -4.62
CA LEU A 97 -4.00 -5.10 -5.59
C LEU A 97 -5.21 -4.51 -6.31
N TYR A 98 -6.09 -3.83 -5.56
CA TYR A 98 -7.30 -3.20 -6.10
C TYR A 98 -6.98 -2.09 -7.11
N LEU A 99 -5.88 -1.38 -6.90
CA LEU A 99 -5.39 -0.33 -7.80
C LEU A 99 -4.47 -0.88 -8.91
N PHE A 100 -4.56 -2.17 -9.21
CA PHE A 100 -3.80 -2.83 -10.28
C PHE A 100 -2.28 -2.78 -10.10
N CYS A 101 -1.84 -2.93 -8.84
CA CYS A 101 -0.44 -3.13 -8.49
C CYS A 101 0.51 -1.99 -8.94
N PRO A 102 0.26 -0.70 -8.63
CA PRO A 102 1.11 0.39 -9.11
C PRO A 102 2.60 0.17 -8.77
N ASP A 103 3.48 0.49 -9.72
CA ASP A 103 4.92 0.27 -9.56
C ASP A 103 5.54 1.21 -8.51
N ASP A 104 5.23 2.51 -8.61
CA ASP A 104 5.72 3.59 -7.74
C ASP A 104 5.02 3.63 -6.36
N TRP A 105 4.90 2.48 -5.69
CA TRP A 105 4.16 2.35 -4.43
C TRP A 105 5.01 2.79 -3.22
N GLN A 106 4.95 4.07 -2.87
CA GLN A 106 5.76 4.66 -1.80
C GLN A 106 4.98 4.74 -0.48
N ILE A 107 5.28 3.84 0.46
CA ILE A 107 4.65 3.78 1.79
C ILE A 107 5.11 4.94 2.67
N GLU A 108 4.15 5.65 3.30
CA GLU A 108 4.36 6.75 4.26
C GLU A 108 5.33 7.84 3.77
N ALA A 109 5.51 7.97 2.45
CA ALA A 109 6.44 8.92 1.86
C ALA A 109 5.82 10.33 1.81
N PRO A 110 6.55 11.39 2.19
CA PRO A 110 5.97 12.71 2.35
C PRO A 110 5.56 13.36 1.02
N ILE A 111 4.38 13.96 0.99
CA ILE A 111 3.92 14.88 -0.05
C ILE A 111 4.22 16.29 0.45
N ARG A 112 5.22 16.94 -0.14
CA ARG A 112 5.66 18.29 0.26
C ARG A 112 5.11 19.32 -0.72
N TYR A 113 4.55 20.40 -0.19
CA TYR A 113 4.00 21.51 -0.99
C TYR A 113 4.15 22.84 -0.24
N LYS A 114 3.76 23.95 -0.88
CA LYS A 114 3.84 25.28 -0.29
C LYS A 114 2.52 26.02 -0.41
N VAL A 115 2.16 26.78 0.60
CA VAL A 115 1.02 27.69 0.61
C VAL A 115 1.48 28.99 1.24
N ASN A 116 1.35 30.11 0.51
CA ASN A 116 1.87 31.41 0.92
C ASN A 116 3.33 31.32 1.42
N ASP A 117 4.17 30.64 0.63
CA ASP A 117 5.57 30.30 0.91
C ASP A 117 5.86 29.43 2.14
N GLN A 118 4.86 29.09 2.95
CA GLN A 118 5.01 28.16 4.05
C GLN A 118 5.07 26.72 3.54
N LYS A 119 6.11 25.99 3.93
CA LYS A 119 6.27 24.56 3.62
C LYS A 119 5.23 23.75 4.41
N LYS A 120 4.45 22.93 3.71
CA LYS A 120 3.46 22.01 4.26
C LYS A 120 3.83 20.58 3.84
N THR A 121 3.40 19.61 4.65
CA THR A 121 3.63 18.19 4.39
C THR A 121 2.38 17.39 4.72
N ILE A 122 2.01 16.47 3.82
CA ILE A 122 1.03 15.42 4.08
C ILE A 122 1.76 14.07 4.05
N ILE A 123 1.47 13.22 5.05
CA ILE A 123 1.87 11.82 5.05
C ILE A 123 0.61 11.00 4.80
N SER A 124 0.46 10.50 3.57
CA SER A 124 -0.52 9.48 3.24
C SER A 124 0.00 8.10 3.65
N ASP A 125 -0.87 7.09 3.74
CA ASP A 125 -0.40 5.71 3.94
C ASP A 125 0.49 5.28 2.78
N VAL A 126 0.13 5.71 1.57
CA VAL A 126 0.92 5.52 0.34
C VAL A 126 0.74 6.71 -0.59
N LYS A 127 1.76 7.01 -1.39
CA LYS A 127 1.61 7.77 -2.63
C LYS A 127 2.21 7.01 -3.81
N PHE A 128 1.67 7.25 -5.00
CA PHE A 128 2.23 6.80 -6.27
C PHE A 128 1.88 7.79 -7.39
N ARG A 129 2.48 7.60 -8.57
CA ARG A 129 2.06 8.28 -9.80
C ARG A 129 1.48 7.27 -10.77
N ASP A 130 0.40 7.65 -11.43
CA ASP A 130 -0.12 6.89 -12.58
C ASP A 130 0.65 7.22 -13.86
N ASP A 131 0.26 6.58 -14.95
CA ASP A 131 0.90 6.72 -16.27
C ASP A 131 0.86 8.15 -16.81
N ASP A 132 -0.14 8.95 -16.41
CA ASP A 132 -0.27 10.38 -16.74
C ASP A 132 0.59 11.28 -15.81
N GLY A 133 1.33 10.67 -14.89
CA GLY A 133 2.14 11.32 -13.87
C GLY A 133 1.33 12.00 -12.77
N ILE A 134 0.01 11.77 -12.70
CA ILE A 134 -0.87 12.35 -11.69
C ILE A 134 -0.58 11.69 -10.34
N LEU A 135 -0.50 12.53 -9.31
CA LEU A 135 -0.26 12.04 -7.96
C LEU A 135 -1.52 11.39 -7.41
N ASN A 136 -1.37 10.14 -7.01
CA ASN A 136 -2.39 9.38 -6.30
C ASN A 136 -1.92 9.19 -4.85
N ALA A 137 -2.76 9.55 -3.88
CA ALA A 137 -2.54 9.27 -2.47
C ALA A 137 -3.55 8.24 -1.99
N VAL A 138 -3.11 7.30 -1.15
CA VAL A 138 -3.97 6.24 -0.59
C VAL A 138 -4.03 6.38 0.93
N GLU A 139 -5.24 6.24 1.46
CA GLU A 139 -5.59 6.32 2.87
C GLU A 139 -6.32 5.07 3.32
N ILE A 140 -5.83 4.43 4.38
CA ILE A 140 -6.38 3.21 4.96
C ILE A 140 -7.15 3.56 6.22
N ASP A 141 -8.46 3.65 6.06
CA ASP A 141 -9.38 4.15 7.07
C ASP A 141 -10.09 3.00 7.80
N ARG A 142 -9.39 2.38 8.75
CA ARG A 142 -9.94 1.23 9.51
C ARG A 142 -10.69 1.63 10.77
N LYS A 143 -9.98 2.29 11.68
CA LYS A 143 -10.47 2.59 13.04
C LYS A 143 -10.28 4.05 13.43
N GLN A 144 -9.81 4.88 12.49
CA GLN A 144 -9.56 6.28 12.74
C GLN A 144 -10.87 7.02 13.04
N THR A 145 -10.84 8.01 13.94
CA THR A 145 -12.02 8.84 14.19
C THR A 145 -12.28 9.75 12.99
N MET A 146 -13.55 10.11 12.77
CA MET A 146 -13.89 10.96 11.63
C MET A 146 -13.28 12.35 11.72
N ASN A 147 -13.01 12.87 12.92
CA ASN A 147 -12.34 14.17 13.07
C ASN A 147 -10.95 14.17 12.44
N ILE A 148 -10.15 13.11 12.62
CA ILE A 148 -8.82 13.01 12.01
C ILE A 148 -8.95 12.92 10.47
N ASN A 149 -9.97 12.21 9.98
CA ASN A 149 -10.26 12.17 8.54
C ASN A 149 -10.65 13.55 7.99
N THR A 150 -11.47 14.31 8.72
CA THR A 150 -11.84 15.68 8.36
C THR A 150 -10.61 16.57 8.26
N GLU A 151 -9.72 16.54 9.26
CA GLU A 151 -8.48 17.31 9.25
C GLU A 151 -7.58 16.93 8.05
N LYS A 152 -7.49 15.64 7.74
CA LYS A 152 -6.72 15.15 6.59
C LYS A 152 -7.33 15.63 5.27
N MET A 153 -8.67 15.59 5.16
CA MET A 153 -9.38 16.08 3.99
C MET A 153 -9.19 17.59 3.78
N ASN A 154 -9.17 18.39 4.87
CA ASN A 154 -8.89 19.83 4.79
C ASN A 154 -7.49 20.08 4.19
N ARG A 155 -6.48 19.32 4.64
CA ARG A 155 -5.12 19.40 4.07
C ARG A 155 -5.09 18.99 2.60
N TYR A 156 -5.86 17.97 2.21
CA TYR A 156 -5.98 17.58 0.81
C TYR A 156 -6.70 18.62 -0.05
N GLY A 157 -7.67 19.35 0.49
CA GLY A 157 -8.33 20.47 -0.20
C GLY A 157 -7.32 21.57 -0.53
N GLU A 158 -6.53 21.98 0.47
CA GLU A 158 -5.44 22.96 0.31
C GLU A 158 -4.40 22.46 -0.72
N PHE A 159 -3.96 21.21 -0.61
CA PHE A 159 -3.03 20.59 -1.54
C PHE A 159 -3.58 20.51 -2.96
N THR A 160 -4.88 20.25 -3.14
CA THR A 160 -5.53 20.17 -4.45
C THR A 160 -5.43 21.49 -5.19
N VAL A 161 -5.65 22.62 -4.50
CA VAL A 161 -5.50 23.96 -5.08
C VAL A 161 -4.05 24.20 -5.50
N TYR A 162 -3.09 23.92 -4.61
CA TYR A 162 -1.66 24.02 -4.94
C TYR A 162 -1.29 23.17 -6.15
N TYR A 163 -1.74 21.92 -6.18
CA TYR A 163 -1.40 20.95 -7.21
C TYR A 163 -1.94 21.39 -8.58
N LYS A 164 -3.20 21.85 -8.64
CA LYS A 164 -3.80 22.40 -9.87
C LYS A 164 -2.98 23.57 -10.43
N ASN A 165 -2.60 24.51 -9.57
CA ASN A 165 -1.81 25.68 -9.99
C ASN A 165 -0.41 25.28 -10.49
N LYS A 166 0.23 24.33 -9.80
CA LYS A 166 1.59 23.88 -10.14
C LYS A 166 1.66 22.98 -11.38
N TYR A 167 0.64 22.15 -11.60
CA TYR A 167 0.64 21.10 -12.62
C TYR A 167 -0.41 21.33 -13.69
N ASN A 168 -0.57 22.59 -14.13
CA ASN A 168 -1.38 22.99 -15.29
C ASN A 168 -2.82 22.45 -15.27
N GLY A 169 -3.49 22.58 -14.12
CA GLY A 169 -4.88 22.15 -13.93
C GLY A 169 -5.08 20.68 -13.61
N LYS A 170 -4.03 19.84 -13.62
CA LYS A 170 -4.12 18.43 -13.17
C LYS A 170 -4.63 18.36 -11.73
N VAL A 171 -5.34 17.30 -11.38
CA VAL A 171 -5.96 17.11 -10.06
C VAL A 171 -5.41 15.83 -9.43
N PRO A 172 -4.90 15.88 -8.18
CA PRO A 172 -4.46 14.67 -7.50
C PRO A 172 -5.68 13.81 -7.13
N ILE A 173 -5.51 12.49 -7.12
CA ILE A 173 -6.58 11.55 -6.77
C ILE A 173 -6.32 11.00 -5.36
N ILE A 174 -7.31 11.14 -4.48
CA ILE A 174 -7.21 10.63 -3.11
C ILE A 174 -8.08 9.38 -2.97
N HIS A 175 -7.44 8.22 -2.83
CA HIS A 175 -8.13 6.95 -2.62
C HIS A 175 -8.28 6.69 -1.13
N PHE A 176 -9.51 6.49 -0.67
CA PHE A 176 -9.79 6.00 0.68
C PHE A 176 -10.25 4.55 0.62
N PHE A 177 -9.63 3.68 1.40
CA PHE A 177 -10.10 2.32 1.63
C PHE A 177 -10.64 2.24 3.05
N THR A 178 -11.92 1.92 3.19
CA THR A 178 -12.62 1.89 4.48
C THR A 178 -13.41 0.59 4.67
N LEU A 179 -13.92 0.36 5.88
CA LEU A 179 -14.55 -0.90 6.26
C LEU A 179 -16.07 -0.94 6.07
N THR A 180 -16.74 0.22 6.04
CA THR A 180 -18.21 0.27 6.01
C THR A 180 -18.75 1.29 5.04
N ALA A 181 -19.96 1.02 4.52
CA ALA A 181 -20.67 1.95 3.64
C ALA A 181 -21.00 3.30 4.33
N TYR A 182 -21.22 3.28 5.65
CA TYR A 182 -21.41 4.51 6.43
C TYR A 182 -20.17 5.40 6.36
N ARG A 183 -18.99 4.82 6.63
CA ARG A 183 -17.72 5.57 6.57
C ARG A 183 -17.45 6.10 5.17
N ARG A 184 -17.74 5.30 4.13
CA ARG A 184 -17.65 5.74 2.74
C ARG A 184 -18.46 7.02 2.51
N LYS A 185 -19.74 7.00 2.87
CA LYS A 185 -20.64 8.15 2.69
C LYS A 185 -20.10 9.40 3.40
N THR A 186 -19.63 9.27 4.63
CA THR A 186 -19.04 10.38 5.38
C THR A 186 -17.78 10.95 4.69
N LEU A 187 -16.88 10.09 4.22
CA LEU A 187 -15.65 10.50 3.53
C LEU A 187 -15.94 11.19 2.19
N GLU A 188 -16.89 10.68 1.41
CA GLU A 188 -17.35 11.29 0.16
C GLU A 188 -17.93 12.69 0.41
N GLN A 189 -18.75 12.85 1.46
CA GLN A 189 -19.29 14.15 1.85
C GLN A 189 -18.19 15.15 2.23
N PHE A 190 -17.17 14.70 2.97
CA PHE A 190 -16.03 15.56 3.29
C PHE A 190 -15.21 15.93 2.04
N ALA A 191 -15.01 14.99 1.12
CA ALA A 191 -14.29 15.25 -0.12
C ALA A 191 -14.99 16.32 -0.96
N VAL A 192 -16.32 16.22 -1.13
CA VAL A 192 -17.13 17.24 -1.81
C VAL A 192 -17.01 18.59 -1.12
N LYS A 193 -17.15 18.64 0.21
CA LYS A 193 -17.05 19.87 0.99
C LYS A 193 -15.70 20.57 0.84
N GLN A 194 -14.61 19.82 0.70
CA GLN A 194 -13.25 20.34 0.60
C GLN A 194 -12.73 20.47 -0.85
N GLY A 195 -13.56 20.17 -1.86
CA GLY A 195 -13.15 20.22 -3.27
C GLY A 195 -12.06 19.21 -3.64
N VAL A 196 -12.01 18.08 -2.92
CA VAL A 196 -11.04 16.99 -3.14
C VAL A 196 -11.64 15.96 -4.08
N TYR A 197 -10.90 15.57 -5.12
CA TYR A 197 -11.29 14.43 -5.96
C TYR A 197 -10.90 13.12 -5.25
N ALA A 198 -11.87 12.55 -4.53
CA ALA A 198 -11.67 11.33 -3.77
C ALA A 198 -12.43 10.14 -4.39
N LYS A 199 -11.79 8.97 -4.37
CA LYS A 199 -12.43 7.67 -4.68
C LYS A 199 -12.45 6.85 -3.41
N VAL A 200 -13.63 6.42 -2.96
CA VAL A 200 -13.78 5.75 -1.66
C VAL A 200 -14.30 4.32 -1.84
N TYR A 201 -13.50 3.36 -1.41
CA TYR A 201 -13.75 1.93 -1.58
C TYR A 201 -14.06 1.30 -0.23
N VAL A 202 -15.07 0.43 -0.21
CA VAL A 202 -15.36 -0.42 0.95
C VAL A 202 -14.69 -1.77 0.70
N VAL A 203 -13.65 -2.06 1.48
CA VAL A 203 -12.96 -3.35 1.43
C VAL A 203 -13.20 -4.03 2.77
N PRO A 204 -14.03 -5.08 2.82
CA PRO A 204 -14.21 -5.88 4.01
C PRO A 204 -12.84 -6.39 4.48
N GLU A 205 -12.63 -6.45 5.80
CA GLU A 205 -11.40 -7.05 6.28
C GLU A 205 -11.36 -8.52 5.86
N VAL A 206 -10.27 -8.91 5.18
CA VAL A 206 -9.82 -10.32 5.11
C VAL A 206 -9.67 -10.86 6.52
#